data_AF-A0A383W2R1-F1
#
_entry.id   AF-A0A383W2R1-F1
#
_cell.length_a   1.000
_cell.length_b   1.000
_cell.length_c   1.000
_cell.angle_alpha   90.00
_cell.angle_beta   90.00
_cell.angle_gamma   90.00
#
_symmetry.space_group_name_H-M   'P 1'
#
loop_
_entity.id
_entity.type
_entity.pdbx_description
1 polymer ?
#
loop_
_entity_poly.entity_id
_entity_poly.type
_entity_poly.pdbx_seq_one_letter_code
_entity_poly.pdbx_strand_id
1 'polypeptide(L)'
;MSQFTPDYEHLYMQEKLADVKLVIKDENEAAAAGQKRKRKSTARTLPGHGLLLLGHSGYCKAKLENWETEAGASSSAKGAKQQLEIVLPVPAGQEDLAELLIKGMYQKQPSIAQDLNHEQLLQLMLLADRFEVPKVQAAVAAAFSAVQPQQLEWQTALQLLDLPPSCAQQAEFKAVQQLAVQRLQQQLGDLEEVWADEQKQQQLLSLPFSALLQLLQHADTCVASENTVVYTIEKWYTALPASAGSVEQLKQLMHLVRVQHCTPFYVGTVMPQSVLVQHCFDQSELLLMHVCCASGVHAKLQAQALSPALKKYPAWGAEQRPASAKQPMFEWQLPLGTVQAAVEKHLSSSSSTATVVGTSSFHIVQGQPAAVHVQVHNSSGGSSDGGARALALGVFLKLSNLPSNAVRQVSAKLALVAAPAAAAAGGGQAAAETPSWSFHNCFVSSEQCWGFPQFISLGAVGSWEAAEAVLRQKQLVHAGGQGDAAAGPHLLVQVEVPELL
;
A
#
# COMPACT_ATOMS: atom_id res chain seq x y z
N MET A 1 -42.77 -1.32 -8.20
CA MET A 1 -43.39 -2.05 -9.35
C MET A 1 -42.27 -2.39 -10.31
N SER A 2 -41.95 -3.67 -10.50
CA SER A 2 -40.96 -4.09 -11.51
C SER A 2 -41.53 -3.81 -12.90
N GLN A 3 -40.94 -2.88 -13.64
CA GLN A 3 -41.34 -2.57 -15.01
C GLN A 3 -41.20 -3.85 -15.86
N PHE A 4 -42.30 -4.30 -16.46
CA PHE A 4 -42.29 -5.44 -17.39
C PHE A 4 -41.41 -5.06 -18.60
N THR A 5 -40.23 -5.67 -18.68
CA THR A 5 -39.31 -5.50 -19.82
C THR A 5 -39.32 -6.80 -20.63
N PRO A 6 -39.88 -6.81 -21.85
CA PRO A 6 -39.86 -7.98 -22.73
C PRO A 6 -38.45 -8.34 -23.16
N ASP A 7 -38.26 -9.58 -23.61
CA ASP A 7 -37.00 -10.04 -24.21
C ASP A 7 -37.03 -9.84 -25.72
N TYR A 8 -36.09 -9.05 -26.23
CA TYR A 8 -35.97 -8.71 -27.64
C TYR A 8 -34.68 -9.28 -28.26
N GLU A 9 -34.02 -10.24 -27.62
CA GLU A 9 -32.77 -10.81 -28.13
C GLU A 9 -32.91 -11.34 -29.58
N HIS A 10 -34.07 -11.88 -29.94
CA HIS A 10 -34.34 -12.35 -31.31
C HIS A 10 -34.30 -11.24 -32.39
N LEU A 11 -34.41 -9.96 -32.01
CA LEU A 11 -34.31 -8.80 -32.91
C LEU A 11 -32.86 -8.29 -33.05
N TYR A 12 -31.96 -8.71 -32.16
CA TYR A 12 -30.56 -8.33 -32.28
C TYR A 12 -29.97 -8.83 -33.60
N MET A 13 -29.24 -7.97 -34.31
CA MET A 13 -28.69 -8.21 -35.65
C MET A 13 -29.72 -8.42 -36.78
N GLN A 14 -31.03 -8.35 -36.52
CA GLN A 14 -32.04 -8.45 -37.57
C GLN A 14 -32.17 -7.11 -38.31
N GLU A 15 -32.06 -7.12 -39.63
CA GLU A 15 -32.35 -5.95 -40.47
C GLU A 15 -33.86 -5.68 -40.57
N LYS A 16 -34.68 -6.70 -40.32
CA LYS A 16 -36.13 -6.60 -40.38
C LYS A 16 -36.61 -5.69 -39.24
N LEU A 17 -37.20 -4.54 -39.61
CA LEU A 17 -37.66 -3.46 -38.72
C LEU A 17 -36.55 -2.55 -38.18
N ALA A 18 -35.30 -2.71 -38.62
CA ALA A 18 -34.24 -1.79 -38.26
C ALA A 18 -34.44 -0.44 -38.97
N ASP A 19 -34.65 0.61 -38.18
CA ASP A 19 -34.86 2.00 -38.61
C ASP A 19 -33.64 2.88 -38.33
N VAL A 20 -32.69 2.39 -37.54
CA VAL A 20 -31.46 3.06 -37.15
C VAL A 20 -30.25 2.21 -37.54
N LYS A 21 -29.18 2.87 -37.96
CA LYS A 21 -27.86 2.28 -38.21
C LYS A 21 -26.94 2.67 -37.05
N LEU A 22 -26.52 1.70 -36.26
CA LEU A 22 -25.53 1.89 -35.20
C LEU A 22 -24.14 1.75 -35.81
N VAL A 23 -23.28 2.73 -35.61
CA VAL A 23 -21.91 2.69 -36.12
C VAL A 23 -20.93 2.87 -34.97
N ILE A 24 -20.27 1.76 -34.62
CA ILE A 24 -19.22 1.72 -33.61
C ILE A 24 -17.94 2.24 -34.28
N LYS A 25 -17.37 3.33 -33.76
CA LYS A 25 -16.15 3.95 -34.29
C LYS A 25 -15.12 4.10 -33.19
N ASP A 26 -13.86 3.81 -33.52
CA ASP A 26 -12.73 4.14 -32.65
C ASP A 26 -12.65 5.66 -32.47
N GLU A 27 -12.57 6.12 -31.23
CA GLU A 27 -12.40 7.52 -30.88
C GLU A 27 -11.19 8.19 -31.55
N ASN A 28 -10.11 7.44 -31.73
CA ASN A 28 -8.92 7.94 -32.39
C ASN A 28 -9.16 8.21 -33.88
N GLU A 29 -9.99 7.39 -34.54
CA GLU A 29 -10.43 7.65 -35.92
C GLU A 29 -11.34 8.88 -35.99
N ALA A 30 -12.22 9.05 -35.00
CA ALA A 30 -13.11 10.20 -34.93
C ALA A 30 -12.33 11.52 -34.79
N ALA A 31 -11.28 11.55 -33.98
CA ALA A 31 -10.40 12.70 -33.83
C ALA A 31 -9.54 12.97 -35.08
N ALA A 32 -9.12 11.90 -35.79
CA ALA A 32 -8.25 11.98 -36.96
C ALA A 32 -8.95 12.38 -38.27
N ALA A 33 -10.30 12.44 -38.30
CA ALA A 33 -11.08 12.74 -39.51
C ALA A 33 -10.75 14.08 -40.19
N GLY A 34 -10.02 14.99 -39.53
CA GLY A 34 -9.48 16.22 -40.12
C GLY A 34 -8.21 16.05 -40.99
N GLN A 35 -7.52 14.91 -40.93
CA GLN A 35 -6.29 14.67 -41.68
C GLN A 35 -6.56 13.83 -42.94
N LYS A 36 -6.38 14.43 -44.13
CA LYS A 36 -6.74 13.92 -45.48
C LYS A 36 -6.14 12.57 -45.92
N ARG A 37 -5.48 11.79 -45.06
CA ARG A 37 -5.00 10.45 -45.42
C ARG A 37 -6.12 9.43 -45.22
N LYS A 38 -6.70 8.96 -46.33
CA LYS A 38 -7.70 7.88 -46.39
C LYS A 38 -7.15 6.59 -45.76
N ARG A 39 -7.30 6.42 -44.44
CA ARG A 39 -7.28 5.10 -43.81
C ARG A 39 -8.63 4.45 -44.03
N LYS A 40 -8.63 3.14 -44.32
CA LYS A 40 -9.85 2.34 -44.45
C LYS A 40 -10.44 2.21 -43.05
N SER A 41 -11.53 2.91 -42.77
CA SER A 41 -12.17 2.89 -41.45
C SER A 41 -12.61 1.46 -41.11
N THR A 42 -12.31 1.04 -39.89
CA THR A 42 -12.70 -0.25 -39.31
C THR A 42 -14.08 -0.22 -38.67
N ALA A 43 -14.86 0.84 -38.90
CA ALA A 43 -16.16 1.04 -38.28
C ALA A 43 -17.11 -0.16 -38.46
N ARG A 44 -17.55 -0.74 -37.35
CA ARG A 44 -18.54 -1.83 -37.34
C ARG A 44 -19.93 -1.22 -37.39
N THR A 45 -20.74 -1.69 -38.33
CA THR A 45 -22.12 -1.23 -38.52
C THR A 45 -23.07 -2.32 -38.06
N LEU A 46 -23.99 -1.99 -37.17
CA LEU A 46 -25.04 -2.89 -36.69
C LEU A 46 -26.43 -2.31 -36.99
N PRO A 47 -27.42 -3.13 -37.36
CA PRO A 47 -28.81 -2.69 -37.43
C PRO A 47 -29.35 -2.41 -36.02
N GLY A 48 -30.09 -1.30 -35.87
CA GLY A 48 -30.67 -0.85 -34.61
C GLY A 48 -32.16 -0.55 -34.71
N HIS A 49 -32.87 -0.71 -33.59
CA HIS A 49 -34.30 -0.45 -33.47
C HIS A 49 -34.51 0.75 -32.55
N GLY A 50 -34.85 1.91 -33.12
CA GLY A 50 -34.92 3.20 -32.44
C GLY A 50 -35.77 3.17 -31.17
N LEU A 51 -36.94 2.51 -31.22
CA LEU A 51 -37.83 2.38 -30.07
C LEU A 51 -37.17 1.63 -28.88
N LEU A 52 -36.38 0.58 -29.16
CA LEU A 52 -35.69 -0.18 -28.12
C LEU A 52 -34.50 0.61 -27.56
N LEU A 53 -33.73 1.24 -28.43
CA LEU A 53 -32.58 2.06 -28.05
C LEU A 53 -32.99 3.24 -27.16
N LEU A 54 -34.11 3.89 -27.48
CA LEU A 54 -34.68 5.01 -26.71
C LEU A 54 -35.09 4.59 -25.29
N GLY A 55 -35.57 3.35 -25.12
CA GLY A 55 -35.97 2.81 -23.82
C GLY A 55 -34.80 2.37 -22.93
N HIS A 56 -33.61 2.16 -23.49
CA HIS A 56 -32.49 1.50 -22.79
C HIS A 56 -31.19 2.30 -22.74
N SER A 57 -31.04 3.36 -23.54
CA SER A 57 -29.86 4.23 -23.55
C SER A 57 -30.26 5.70 -23.58
N GLY A 58 -29.90 6.46 -22.54
CA GLY A 58 -30.14 7.90 -22.49
C GLY A 58 -29.37 8.65 -23.58
N TYR A 59 -28.15 8.20 -23.90
CA TYR A 59 -27.38 8.70 -25.05
C TYR A 59 -28.12 8.51 -26.39
N CYS A 60 -28.63 7.30 -26.66
CA CYS A 60 -29.35 7.03 -27.91
C CYS A 60 -30.64 7.83 -27.99
N LYS A 61 -31.38 7.94 -26.87
CA LYS A 61 -32.56 8.79 -26.76
C LYS A 61 -32.26 10.24 -27.16
N ALA A 62 -31.22 10.84 -26.57
CA ALA A 62 -30.84 12.21 -26.88
C ALA A 62 -30.44 12.39 -28.36
N LYS A 63 -29.75 11.41 -28.95
CA LYS A 63 -29.41 11.45 -30.39
C LYS A 63 -30.63 11.35 -31.30
N LEU A 64 -31.60 10.51 -30.95
CA LEU A 64 -32.84 10.36 -31.72
C LEU A 64 -33.73 11.61 -31.64
N GLU A 65 -33.91 12.19 -30.46
CA GLU A 65 -34.72 13.41 -30.26
C GLU A 65 -34.12 14.63 -30.99
N ASN A 66 -32.79 14.77 -30.97
CA ASN A 66 -32.11 15.84 -31.71
C ASN A 66 -32.25 15.69 -33.24
N TRP A 67 -32.26 14.45 -33.73
CA TRP A 67 -32.41 14.19 -35.16
C TRP A 67 -33.77 14.61 -35.69
N GLU A 68 -34.85 14.38 -34.94
CA GLU A 68 -36.19 14.85 -35.31
C GLU A 68 -36.24 16.38 -35.48
N THR A 69 -35.45 17.10 -34.67
CA THR A 69 -35.36 18.56 -34.71
C THR A 69 -34.56 19.04 -35.92
N GLU A 70 -33.44 18.39 -36.25
CA GLU A 70 -32.60 18.72 -37.41
C GLU A 70 -33.27 18.36 -38.75
N ALA A 71 -33.93 17.20 -38.81
CA ALA A 71 -34.62 16.74 -40.01
C ALA A 71 -35.81 17.66 -40.39
N GLY A 72 -36.46 18.26 -39.39
CA GLY A 72 -37.53 19.25 -39.60
C GLY A 72 -37.08 20.52 -40.34
N ALA A 73 -35.80 20.88 -40.25
CA ALA A 73 -35.25 22.10 -40.83
C ALA A 73 -34.77 21.96 -42.29
N SER A 74 -34.58 20.74 -42.81
CA SER A 74 -33.97 20.48 -44.14
C SER A 74 -34.88 19.79 -45.17
N SER A 75 -36.21 19.82 -44.99
CA SER A 75 -37.16 18.92 -45.67
C SER A 75 -37.51 19.21 -47.15
N SER A 76 -36.73 19.97 -47.93
CA SER A 76 -37.08 20.25 -49.35
C SER A 76 -36.52 19.27 -50.40
N ALA A 77 -35.65 18.32 -50.03
CA ALA A 77 -35.06 17.38 -50.99
C ALA A 77 -35.84 16.04 -51.06
N LYS A 78 -36.85 15.97 -51.93
CA LYS A 78 -37.53 14.71 -52.32
C LYS A 78 -36.52 13.74 -52.97
N GLY A 79 -36.23 12.60 -52.35
CA GLY A 79 -35.57 11.53 -53.12
C GLY A 79 -35.18 10.24 -52.39
N ALA A 80 -34.65 10.29 -51.16
CA ALA A 80 -34.17 9.08 -50.49
C ALA A 80 -34.43 9.14 -48.98
N LYS A 81 -35.03 8.09 -48.41
CA LYS A 81 -35.07 7.90 -46.96
C LYS A 81 -33.64 7.71 -46.48
N GLN A 82 -33.02 8.77 -45.96
CA GLN A 82 -31.73 8.69 -45.31
C GLN A 82 -31.94 7.93 -44.00
N GLN A 83 -31.34 6.75 -43.89
CA GLN A 83 -31.38 5.96 -42.66
C GLN A 83 -30.60 6.70 -41.56
N LEU A 84 -31.16 6.76 -40.36
CA LEU A 84 -30.58 7.48 -39.23
C LEU A 84 -29.31 6.76 -38.78
N GLU A 85 -28.19 7.47 -38.68
CA GLU A 85 -26.91 6.93 -38.20
C GLU A 85 -26.62 7.43 -36.78
N ILE A 86 -26.55 6.52 -35.80
CA ILE A 86 -26.06 6.83 -34.45
C ILE A 86 -24.62 6.33 -34.35
N VAL A 87 -23.69 7.26 -34.14
CA VAL A 87 -22.28 6.94 -33.93
C VAL A 87 -22.02 6.70 -32.44
N LEU A 88 -21.42 5.55 -32.14
CA LEU A 88 -20.96 5.15 -30.81
C LEU A 88 -19.43 5.24 -30.78
N PRO A 89 -18.86 6.36 -30.32
CA PRO A 89 -17.42 6.51 -30.18
C PRO A 89 -16.91 5.66 -29.00
N VAL A 90 -16.03 4.70 -29.29
CA VAL A 90 -15.45 3.80 -28.28
C VAL A 90 -13.93 3.80 -28.33
N PRO A 91 -13.24 3.57 -27.20
CA PRO A 91 -11.78 3.45 -27.19
C PRO A 91 -11.31 2.32 -28.13
N ALA A 92 -10.10 2.47 -28.66
CA ALA A 92 -9.47 1.48 -29.53
C ALA A 92 -9.46 0.09 -28.89
N GLY A 93 -9.90 -0.93 -29.64
CA GLY A 93 -9.92 -2.32 -29.19
C GLY A 93 -11.12 -2.71 -28.32
N GLN A 94 -12.10 -1.81 -28.12
CA GLN A 94 -13.32 -2.09 -27.35
C GLN A 94 -14.58 -2.29 -28.21
N GLU A 95 -14.43 -2.53 -29.52
CA GLU A 95 -15.55 -2.69 -30.44
C GLU A 95 -16.42 -3.89 -30.09
N ASP A 96 -15.81 -4.99 -29.64
CA ASP A 96 -16.54 -6.20 -29.24
C ASP A 96 -17.33 -5.98 -27.94
N LEU A 97 -16.79 -5.18 -27.01
CA LEU A 97 -17.51 -4.77 -25.79
C LEU A 97 -18.68 -3.83 -26.10
N ALA A 98 -18.50 -2.93 -27.08
CA ALA A 98 -19.56 -2.06 -27.55
C ALA A 98 -20.69 -2.87 -28.23
N GLU A 99 -20.34 -3.89 -28.99
CA GLU A 99 -21.31 -4.82 -29.56
C GLU A 99 -22.07 -5.60 -28.47
N LEU A 100 -21.36 -6.04 -27.42
CA LEU A 100 -21.96 -6.72 -26.27
C LEU A 100 -22.87 -5.78 -25.45
N LEU A 101 -22.48 -4.51 -25.30
CA LEU A 101 -23.32 -3.46 -24.69
C LEU A 101 -24.64 -3.32 -25.45
N ILE A 102 -24.58 -3.23 -26.78
CA ILE A 102 -25.77 -3.14 -27.63
C ILE A 102 -26.60 -4.41 -27.49
N LYS A 103 -25.99 -5.60 -27.53
CA LYS A 103 -26.70 -6.87 -27.31
C LYS A 103 -27.44 -6.88 -25.97
N GLY A 104 -26.80 -6.39 -24.90
CA GLY A 104 -27.39 -6.27 -23.57
C GLY A 104 -28.63 -5.35 -23.52
N MET A 105 -28.76 -4.39 -24.44
CA MET A 105 -29.99 -3.58 -24.55
C MET A 105 -31.20 -4.42 -25.00
N TYR A 106 -30.98 -5.48 -25.80
CA TYR A 106 -32.06 -6.33 -26.34
C TYR A 106 -32.47 -7.47 -25.40
N GLN A 107 -31.54 -8.01 -24.62
CA GLN A 107 -31.79 -9.16 -23.73
C GLN A 107 -32.57 -8.74 -22.49
N LYS A 108 -33.56 -9.51 -22.01
CA LYS A 108 -34.29 -9.17 -20.76
C LYS A 108 -33.37 -9.07 -19.53
N GLN A 109 -32.41 -9.99 -19.40
CA GLN A 109 -31.34 -9.97 -18.42
C GLN A 109 -30.02 -10.21 -19.15
N PRO A 110 -29.11 -9.22 -19.20
CA PRO A 110 -27.90 -9.36 -19.98
C PRO A 110 -27.01 -10.51 -19.47
N SER A 111 -26.72 -11.48 -20.33
CA SER A 111 -25.86 -12.63 -20.02
C SER A 111 -24.38 -12.28 -20.21
N ILE A 112 -23.90 -11.28 -19.48
CA ILE A 112 -22.59 -10.65 -19.70
C ILE A 112 -21.45 -11.34 -18.93
N ALA A 113 -21.79 -12.06 -17.85
CA ALA A 113 -20.83 -12.44 -16.83
C ALA A 113 -19.97 -13.69 -17.14
N GLN A 114 -20.31 -14.49 -18.16
CA GLN A 114 -19.74 -15.85 -18.25
C GLN A 114 -18.37 -15.92 -18.96
N ASP A 115 -18.10 -14.99 -19.88
CA ASP A 115 -16.94 -15.10 -20.78
C ASP A 115 -15.95 -13.93 -20.67
N LEU A 116 -16.24 -12.91 -19.85
CA LEU A 116 -15.41 -11.72 -19.73
C LEU A 116 -14.45 -11.83 -18.55
N ASN A 117 -13.20 -11.39 -18.75
CA ASN A 117 -12.26 -11.19 -17.65
C ASN A 117 -12.60 -9.91 -16.85
N HIS A 118 -11.93 -9.70 -15.71
CA HIS A 118 -12.21 -8.57 -14.82
C HIS A 118 -11.96 -7.20 -15.48
N GLU A 119 -10.94 -7.09 -16.31
CA GLU A 119 -10.64 -5.87 -17.07
C GLU A 119 -11.74 -5.55 -18.08
N GLN A 120 -12.20 -6.54 -18.86
CA GLN A 120 -13.27 -6.40 -19.83
C GLN A 120 -14.61 -6.06 -19.17
N LEU A 121 -14.90 -6.66 -18.01
CA LEU A 121 -16.08 -6.30 -17.21
C LEU A 121 -16.03 -4.82 -16.80
N LEU A 122 -14.88 -4.35 -16.31
CA LEU A 122 -14.69 -2.94 -15.96
C LEU A 122 -14.82 -2.01 -17.18
N GLN A 123 -14.20 -2.36 -18.31
CA GLN A 123 -14.32 -1.58 -19.54
C GLN A 123 -15.77 -1.49 -20.02
N LEU A 124 -16.51 -2.60 -19.99
CA LEU A 124 -17.92 -2.64 -20.32
C LEU A 124 -18.78 -1.83 -19.35
N MET A 125 -18.41 -1.81 -18.06
CA MET A 125 -19.03 -0.96 -17.05
C MET A 125 -18.91 0.53 -17.40
N LEU A 126 -17.70 0.96 -17.77
CA LEU A 126 -17.41 2.34 -18.16
C LEU A 126 -18.12 2.73 -19.46
N LEU A 127 -18.19 1.82 -20.44
CA LEU A 127 -18.98 2.04 -21.65
C LEU A 127 -20.47 2.16 -21.33
N ALA A 128 -20.99 1.31 -20.43
CA ALA A 128 -22.39 1.36 -20.03
C ALA A 128 -22.74 2.65 -19.28
N ASP A 129 -21.83 3.19 -18.46
CA ASP A 129 -21.99 4.53 -17.87
C ASP A 129 -21.99 5.63 -18.93
N ARG A 130 -20.99 5.62 -19.81
CA ARG A 130 -20.84 6.60 -20.88
C ARG A 130 -22.05 6.70 -21.80
N PHE A 131 -22.68 5.56 -22.12
CA PHE A 131 -23.86 5.49 -22.99
C PHE A 131 -25.18 5.43 -22.21
N GLU A 132 -25.13 5.59 -20.89
CA GLU A 132 -26.27 5.60 -19.97
C GLU A 132 -27.18 4.38 -20.17
N VAL A 133 -26.62 3.18 -19.95
CA VAL A 133 -27.29 1.88 -20.13
C VAL A 133 -27.41 1.13 -18.78
N PRO A 134 -28.33 1.55 -17.88
CA PRO A 134 -28.38 1.07 -16.49
C PRO A 134 -28.52 -0.44 -16.35
N LYS A 135 -29.23 -1.07 -17.31
CA LYS A 135 -29.45 -2.51 -17.34
C LYS A 135 -28.16 -3.30 -17.49
N VAL A 136 -27.24 -2.82 -18.32
CA VAL A 136 -25.92 -3.45 -18.51
C VAL A 136 -25.03 -3.15 -17.32
N GLN A 137 -25.07 -1.93 -16.77
CA GLN A 137 -24.36 -1.59 -15.54
C GLN A 137 -24.74 -2.51 -14.38
N ALA A 138 -26.04 -2.74 -14.18
CA ALA A 138 -26.55 -3.64 -13.14
C ALA A 138 -26.09 -5.10 -13.36
N ALA A 139 -26.06 -5.58 -14.61
CA ALA A 139 -25.57 -6.91 -14.93
C ALA A 139 -24.07 -7.06 -14.67
N VAL A 140 -23.26 -6.05 -15.02
CA VAL A 140 -21.82 -6.04 -14.74
C VAL A 140 -21.56 -5.94 -13.22
N ALA A 141 -22.30 -5.10 -12.50
CA ALA A 141 -22.19 -5.02 -11.04
C ALA A 141 -22.57 -6.34 -10.34
N ALA A 142 -23.60 -7.03 -10.85
CA ALA A 142 -23.95 -8.37 -10.39
C ALA A 142 -22.85 -9.39 -10.68
N ALA A 143 -22.18 -9.29 -11.83
CA ALA A 143 -21.04 -10.13 -12.17
C ALA A 143 -19.88 -9.93 -11.18
N PHE A 144 -19.51 -8.68 -10.89
CA PHE A 144 -18.50 -8.37 -9.88
C PHE A 144 -18.91 -8.82 -8.47
N SER A 145 -20.19 -8.72 -8.12
CA SER A 145 -20.70 -9.16 -6.82
C SER A 145 -20.57 -10.67 -6.59
N ALA A 146 -20.41 -11.46 -7.66
CA ALA A 146 -20.15 -12.89 -7.59
C ALA A 146 -18.65 -13.23 -7.43
N VAL A 147 -17.75 -12.25 -7.62
CA VAL A 147 -16.30 -12.42 -7.49
C VAL A 147 -15.88 -12.32 -6.03
N GLN A 148 -15.06 -13.26 -5.55
CA GLN A 148 -14.48 -13.18 -4.22
C GLN A 148 -13.35 -12.13 -4.20
N PRO A 149 -13.16 -11.37 -3.10
CA PRO A 149 -12.13 -10.33 -3.05
C PRO A 149 -10.72 -10.84 -3.44
N GLN A 150 -10.35 -12.05 -3.02
CA GLN A 150 -9.05 -12.66 -3.30
C GLN A 150 -8.84 -12.98 -4.79
N GLN A 151 -9.94 -13.23 -5.51
CA GLN A 151 -9.93 -13.54 -6.94
C GLN A 151 -9.90 -12.28 -7.81
N LEU A 152 -10.29 -11.12 -7.25
CA LEU A 152 -10.24 -9.86 -7.97
C LEU A 152 -8.78 -9.51 -8.31
N GLU A 153 -8.53 -9.28 -9.60
CA GLU A 153 -7.22 -8.87 -10.10
C GLU A 153 -6.81 -7.53 -9.51
N TRP A 154 -5.54 -7.44 -9.09
CA TRP A 154 -5.01 -6.26 -8.40
C TRP A 154 -5.20 -4.98 -9.22
N GLN A 155 -4.87 -5.03 -10.51
CA GLN A 155 -4.96 -3.86 -11.38
C GLN A 155 -6.41 -3.40 -11.56
N THR A 156 -7.36 -4.34 -11.72
CA THR A 156 -8.79 -4.01 -11.80
C THR A 156 -9.28 -3.41 -10.50
N ALA A 157 -8.86 -3.93 -9.34
CA ALA A 157 -9.22 -3.35 -8.04
C ALA A 157 -8.78 -1.88 -7.93
N LEU A 158 -7.55 -1.55 -8.34
CA LEU A 158 -7.08 -0.16 -8.32
C LEU A 158 -7.87 0.74 -9.26
N GLN A 159 -8.20 0.28 -10.47
CA GLN A 159 -9.02 1.05 -11.41
C GLN A 159 -10.47 1.24 -10.91
N LEU A 160 -11.03 0.27 -10.19
CA LEU A 160 -12.33 0.38 -9.55
C LEU A 160 -12.37 1.42 -8.42
N LEU A 161 -11.24 1.65 -7.75
CA LEU A 161 -11.13 2.71 -6.74
C LEU A 161 -10.96 4.09 -7.35
N ASP A 162 -10.50 4.15 -8.61
CA ASP A 162 -10.28 5.38 -9.37
C ASP A 162 -11.39 5.69 -10.39
N LEU A 163 -12.59 5.12 -10.16
CA LEU A 163 -13.74 5.37 -11.03
C LEU A 163 -14.14 6.85 -11.05
N PRO A 164 -14.60 7.36 -12.21
CA PRO A 164 -15.16 8.71 -12.29
C PRO A 164 -16.28 8.94 -11.25
N PRO A 165 -16.44 10.17 -10.74
CA PRO A 165 -17.48 10.47 -9.75
C PRO A 165 -18.92 10.11 -10.21
N SER A 166 -19.20 10.17 -11.52
CA SER A 166 -20.49 9.75 -12.10
C SER A 166 -20.81 8.28 -11.81
N CYS A 167 -19.80 7.42 -11.94
CA CYS A 167 -19.89 6.00 -11.58
C CYS A 167 -19.94 5.86 -10.05
N ALA A 168 -18.99 6.42 -9.31
CA ALA A 168 -18.87 6.18 -7.87
C ALA A 168 -20.15 6.53 -7.06
N GLN A 169 -21.01 7.42 -7.57
CA GLN A 169 -22.26 7.80 -6.91
C GLN A 169 -23.40 6.78 -7.05
N GLN A 170 -23.35 5.89 -8.05
CA GLN A 170 -24.41 4.91 -8.30
C GLN A 170 -24.36 3.78 -7.27
N ALA A 171 -25.54 3.31 -6.85
CA ALA A 171 -25.65 2.35 -5.75
C ALA A 171 -25.02 0.99 -6.10
N GLU A 172 -25.16 0.58 -7.36
CA GLU A 172 -24.61 -0.63 -7.94
C GLU A 172 -23.08 -0.63 -7.88
N PHE A 173 -22.45 0.51 -8.14
CA PHE A 173 -21.00 0.66 -8.14
C PHE A 173 -20.41 0.78 -6.74
N LYS A 174 -21.19 1.21 -5.74
CA LYS A 174 -20.73 1.15 -4.35
C LYS A 174 -20.39 -0.26 -3.91
N ALA A 175 -21.20 -1.26 -4.27
CA ALA A 175 -20.92 -2.66 -3.91
C ALA A 175 -19.62 -3.15 -4.56
N VAL A 176 -19.40 -2.82 -5.83
CA VAL A 176 -18.17 -3.17 -6.57
C VAL A 176 -16.95 -2.44 -6.00
N GLN A 177 -17.10 -1.16 -5.63
CA GLN A 177 -16.04 -0.40 -4.99
C GLN A 177 -15.68 -0.99 -3.62
N GLN A 178 -16.68 -1.43 -2.83
CA GLN A 178 -16.43 -2.12 -1.56
C GLN A 178 -15.66 -3.43 -1.76
N LEU A 179 -15.94 -4.19 -2.82
CA LEU A 179 -15.15 -5.37 -3.18
C LEU A 179 -13.68 -5.01 -3.44
N ALA A 180 -13.43 -3.91 -4.18
CA ALA A 180 -12.08 -3.41 -4.44
C ALA A 180 -11.38 -2.93 -3.15
N VAL A 181 -12.09 -2.26 -2.24
CA VAL A 181 -11.57 -1.86 -0.91
C VAL A 181 -11.20 -3.10 -0.09
N GLN A 182 -12.05 -4.14 -0.08
CA GLN A 182 -11.74 -5.39 0.62
C GLN A 182 -10.49 -6.07 0.05
N ARG A 183 -10.34 -6.10 -1.28
CA ARG A 183 -9.13 -6.60 -1.91
C ARG A 183 -7.89 -5.79 -1.52
N LEU A 184 -8.00 -4.46 -1.50
CA LEU A 184 -6.94 -3.57 -1.04
C LEU A 184 -6.56 -3.84 0.43
N GLN A 185 -7.54 -4.00 1.32
CA GLN A 185 -7.34 -4.32 2.73
C GLN A 185 -6.68 -5.69 2.94
N GLN A 186 -7.06 -6.72 2.17
CA GLN A 186 -6.43 -8.03 2.26
C GLN A 186 -4.96 -8.02 1.85
N GLN A 187 -4.59 -7.16 0.89
CA GLN A 187 -3.22 -7.10 0.37
C GLN A 187 -2.32 -6.20 1.21
N LEU A 188 -2.84 -5.02 1.61
CA LEU A 188 -2.06 -3.91 2.19
C LEU A 188 -2.65 -3.35 3.50
N GLY A 189 -3.67 -3.99 4.08
CA GLY A 189 -4.37 -3.50 5.27
C GLY A 189 -3.52 -3.48 6.54
N ASP A 190 -2.50 -4.34 6.65
CA ASP A 190 -1.53 -4.32 7.75
C ASP A 190 -0.25 -3.59 7.33
N LEU A 191 -0.10 -2.33 7.77
CA LEU A 191 1.02 -1.50 7.32
C LEU A 191 2.38 -1.97 7.85
N GLU A 192 2.44 -2.63 9.01
CA GLU A 192 3.73 -3.16 9.51
C GLU A 192 4.18 -4.36 8.69
N GLU A 193 3.24 -5.20 8.23
CA GLU A 193 3.53 -6.29 7.31
C GLU A 193 4.01 -5.74 5.96
N VAL A 194 3.31 -4.74 5.43
CA VAL A 194 3.66 -4.08 4.17
C VAL A 194 5.08 -3.52 4.24
N TRP A 195 5.44 -2.77 5.29
CA TRP A 195 6.76 -2.19 5.41
C TRP A 195 7.90 -3.17 5.72
N ALA A 196 7.56 -4.43 5.98
CA ALA A 196 8.55 -5.48 6.17
C ALA A 196 8.75 -6.36 4.92
N ASP A 197 7.92 -6.20 3.89
CA ASP A 197 8.02 -6.92 2.61
C ASP A 197 8.29 -5.93 1.46
N GLU A 198 9.42 -6.09 0.76
CA GLU A 198 9.85 -5.14 -0.28
C GLU A 198 8.86 -5.06 -1.45
N GLN A 199 8.24 -6.17 -1.84
CA GLN A 199 7.27 -6.19 -2.93
C GLN A 199 5.99 -5.44 -2.53
N LYS A 200 5.48 -5.64 -1.31
CA LYS A 200 4.32 -4.91 -0.79
C LYS A 200 4.63 -3.42 -0.62
N GLN A 201 5.85 -3.05 -0.22
CA GLN A 201 6.28 -1.64 -0.19
C GLN A 201 6.15 -1.00 -1.57
N GLN A 202 6.67 -1.66 -2.61
CA GLN A 202 6.57 -1.14 -3.98
C GLN A 202 5.11 -1.00 -4.41
N GLN A 203 4.26 -1.98 -4.08
CA GLN A 203 2.81 -1.90 -4.34
C GLN A 203 2.18 -0.69 -3.65
N LEU A 204 2.43 -0.51 -2.34
CA LEU A 204 1.93 0.62 -1.55
C LEU A 204 2.38 1.97 -2.12
N LEU A 205 3.67 2.10 -2.46
CA LEU A 205 4.24 3.32 -3.01
C LEU A 205 3.74 3.64 -4.43
N SER A 206 3.28 2.63 -5.17
CA SER A 206 2.68 2.79 -6.49
C SER A 206 1.18 3.07 -6.48
N LEU A 207 0.53 3.07 -5.31
CA LEU A 207 -0.92 3.25 -5.23
C LEU A 207 -1.36 4.62 -5.78
N PRO A 208 -2.47 4.68 -6.53
CA PRO A 208 -3.11 5.96 -6.83
C PRO A 208 -3.63 6.60 -5.53
N PHE A 209 -3.76 7.92 -5.55
CA PHE A 209 -4.24 8.71 -4.41
C PHE A 209 -5.57 8.17 -3.85
N SER A 210 -6.53 7.87 -4.73
CA SER A 210 -7.84 7.33 -4.38
C SER A 210 -7.74 6.02 -3.60
N ALA A 211 -6.88 5.10 -4.02
CA ALA A 211 -6.67 3.84 -3.31
C ALA A 211 -6.01 4.06 -1.94
N LEU A 212 -4.94 4.86 -1.84
CA LEU A 212 -4.32 5.14 -0.54
C LEU A 212 -5.28 5.84 0.42
N LEU A 213 -6.11 6.77 -0.07
CA LEU A 213 -7.15 7.43 0.71
C LEU A 213 -8.13 6.39 1.28
N GLN A 214 -8.63 5.47 0.45
CA GLN A 214 -9.53 4.40 0.89
C GLN A 214 -8.86 3.45 1.89
N LEU A 215 -7.60 3.07 1.66
CA LEU A 215 -6.81 2.26 2.59
C LEU A 215 -6.74 2.94 3.96
N LEU A 216 -6.36 4.22 4.03
CA LEU A 216 -6.22 4.91 5.32
C LEU A 216 -7.55 5.30 5.96
N GLN A 217 -8.62 5.51 5.19
CA GLN A 217 -9.96 5.80 5.73
C GLN A 217 -10.60 4.59 6.40
N HIS A 218 -10.29 3.38 5.93
CA HIS A 218 -10.91 2.17 6.42
C HIS A 218 -10.63 1.94 7.91
N ALA A 219 -11.64 1.43 8.63
CA ALA A 219 -11.53 1.18 10.07
C ALA A 219 -10.58 0.01 10.38
N ASP A 220 -10.57 -1.00 9.51
CA ASP A 220 -9.82 -2.26 9.72
C ASP A 220 -8.34 -2.18 9.33
N THR A 221 -7.84 -1.04 8.86
CA THR A 221 -6.42 -0.89 8.53
C THR A 221 -5.61 -1.01 9.81
N CYS A 222 -4.76 -2.02 9.88
CA CYS A 222 -3.97 -2.36 11.04
C CYS A 222 -2.63 -1.62 11.05
N VAL A 223 -2.23 -1.14 12.22
CA VAL A 223 -0.93 -0.52 12.47
C VAL A 223 -0.45 -0.86 13.88
N ALA A 224 0.87 -0.89 14.11
CA ALA A 224 1.37 -0.94 15.49
C ALA A 224 1.26 0.43 16.17
N SER A 225 1.37 1.51 15.40
CA SER A 225 1.21 2.89 15.86
C SER A 225 0.74 3.80 14.71
N GLU A 226 0.01 4.87 15.03
CA GLU A 226 -0.35 5.88 14.02
C GLU A 226 0.88 6.62 13.46
N ASN A 227 2.04 6.53 14.12
CA ASN A 227 3.32 6.96 13.55
C ASN A 227 3.58 6.29 12.18
N THR A 228 3.21 5.02 12.02
CA THR A 228 3.36 4.27 10.75
C THR A 228 2.47 4.84 9.66
N VAL A 229 1.29 5.37 9.99
CA VAL A 229 0.41 6.04 9.03
C VAL A 229 1.06 7.31 8.50
N VAL A 230 1.60 8.15 9.40
CA VAL A 230 2.33 9.37 9.02
C VAL A 230 3.51 9.03 8.12
N TYR A 231 4.34 8.08 8.54
CA TYR A 231 5.48 7.60 7.75
C TYR A 231 5.06 7.10 6.37
N THR A 232 3.95 6.36 6.31
CA THR A 232 3.39 5.84 5.05
C THR A 232 3.03 6.95 4.09
N ILE A 233 2.32 7.97 4.58
CA ILE A 233 1.91 9.13 3.77
C ILE A 233 3.15 9.87 3.25
N GLU A 234 4.16 10.11 4.10
CA GLU A 234 5.39 10.81 3.70
C GLU A 234 6.17 10.04 2.63
N LYS A 235 6.30 8.71 2.80
CA LYS A 235 7.02 7.87 1.83
C LYS A 235 6.28 7.75 0.51
N TRP A 236 4.97 7.56 0.54
CA TRP A 236 4.15 7.57 -0.68
C TRP A 236 4.29 8.90 -1.42
N TYR A 237 4.14 10.03 -0.72
CA TYR A 237 4.25 11.35 -1.34
C TYR A 237 5.64 11.61 -1.92
N THR A 238 6.69 11.16 -1.23
CA THR A 238 8.09 11.29 -1.70
C THR A 238 8.38 10.38 -2.92
N ALA A 239 7.67 9.26 -3.06
CA ALA A 239 7.83 8.35 -4.19
C ALA A 239 7.11 8.83 -5.46
N LEU A 240 6.16 9.76 -5.34
CA LEU A 240 5.46 10.31 -6.49
C LEU A 240 6.41 11.13 -7.39
N PRO A 241 6.21 11.11 -8.71
CA PRO A 241 6.85 12.08 -9.60
C PRO A 241 6.51 13.50 -9.15
N ALA A 242 7.48 14.42 -9.23
CA ALA A 242 7.31 15.81 -8.79
C ALA A 242 6.12 16.55 -9.46
N SER A 243 5.64 16.06 -10.60
CA SER A 243 4.49 16.60 -11.33
C SER A 243 3.14 16.02 -10.91
N ALA A 244 3.12 14.93 -10.15
CA ALA A 244 1.89 14.17 -9.85
C ALA A 244 1.31 14.51 -8.46
N GLY A 245 2.15 14.89 -7.49
CA GLY A 245 1.72 15.18 -6.13
C GLY A 245 1.05 16.56 -5.99
N SER A 246 -0.21 16.58 -5.58
CA SER A 246 -0.90 17.80 -5.14
C SER A 246 -0.81 17.94 -3.61
N VAL A 247 -0.53 19.16 -3.13
CA VAL A 247 -0.49 19.46 -1.68
C VAL A 247 -1.86 19.24 -1.04
N GLU A 248 -2.94 19.44 -1.80
CA GLU A 248 -4.32 19.18 -1.36
C GLU A 248 -4.55 17.68 -1.11
N GLN A 249 -4.00 16.80 -1.96
CA GLN A 249 -4.04 15.36 -1.75
C GLN A 249 -3.28 14.96 -0.47
N LEU A 250 -2.09 15.51 -0.28
CA LEU A 250 -1.30 15.28 0.93
C LEU A 250 -2.07 15.72 2.20
N LYS A 251 -2.71 16.89 2.17
CA LYS A 251 -3.56 17.38 3.27
C LYS A 251 -4.70 16.41 3.55
N GLN A 252 -5.41 15.95 2.52
CA GLN A 252 -6.51 14.99 2.70
C GLN A 252 -6.05 13.70 3.37
N LEU A 253 -4.88 13.17 3.01
CA LEU A 253 -4.31 11.99 3.68
C LEU A 253 -3.89 12.29 5.12
N MET A 254 -3.19 13.40 5.35
CA MET A 254 -2.74 13.79 6.70
C MET A 254 -3.91 14.04 7.66
N HIS A 255 -5.07 14.46 7.17
CA HIS A 255 -6.28 14.62 7.98
C HIS A 255 -6.87 13.27 8.46
N LEU A 256 -6.41 12.13 7.94
CA LEU A 256 -6.84 10.79 8.36
C LEU A 256 -6.01 10.21 9.51
N VAL A 257 -4.90 10.86 9.87
CA VAL A 257 -4.05 10.44 10.98
C VAL A 257 -4.83 10.59 12.28
N ARG A 258 -4.92 9.51 13.05
CA ARG A 258 -5.62 9.52 14.34
C ARG A 258 -4.67 10.01 15.43
N VAL A 259 -4.38 11.31 15.40
CA VAL A 259 -3.28 11.95 16.15
C VAL A 259 -3.24 11.55 17.62
N GLN A 260 -4.38 11.39 18.31
CA GLN A 260 -4.40 10.97 19.71
C GLN A 260 -3.74 9.60 20.00
N HIS A 261 -3.57 8.76 18.98
CA HIS A 261 -2.88 7.47 19.05
C HIS A 261 -1.49 7.49 18.43
N CYS A 262 -1.00 8.67 18.02
CA CYS A 262 0.42 8.87 17.76
C CYS A 262 1.16 8.98 19.08
N THR A 263 2.44 8.64 19.05
CA THR A 263 3.27 8.69 20.26
C THR A 263 3.68 10.13 20.59
N PRO A 264 3.66 10.56 21.87
CA PRO A 264 3.89 11.97 22.22
C PRO A 264 5.24 12.53 21.77
N PHE A 265 6.33 11.75 21.79
CA PHE A 265 7.64 12.25 21.36
C PHE A 265 7.73 12.33 19.84
N TYR A 266 7.12 11.40 19.10
CA TYR A 266 7.01 11.51 17.65
C TYR A 266 6.29 12.80 17.23
N VAL A 267 5.12 13.08 17.80
CA VAL A 267 4.36 14.31 17.49
C VAL A 267 5.06 15.57 17.99
N GLY A 268 5.72 15.51 19.14
CA GLY A 268 6.41 16.67 19.71
C GLY A 268 7.73 17.02 19.04
N THR A 269 8.42 16.03 18.44
CA THR A 269 9.82 16.23 17.99
C THR A 269 10.08 15.93 16.53
N VAL A 270 9.21 15.18 15.83
CA VAL A 270 9.46 14.74 14.45
C VAL A 270 8.49 15.35 13.48
N MET A 271 7.19 15.24 13.76
CA MET A 271 6.16 15.87 12.93
C MET A 271 6.44 17.38 12.73
N PRO A 272 6.86 18.17 13.73
CA PRO A 272 7.16 19.58 13.54
C PRO A 272 8.43 19.84 12.71
N GLN A 273 9.26 18.82 12.46
CA GLN A 273 10.45 18.92 11.60
C GLN A 273 10.20 18.39 10.19
N SER A 274 9.07 17.72 9.96
CA SER A 274 8.67 17.28 8.62
C SER A 274 8.12 18.45 7.81
N VAL A 275 8.78 18.72 6.69
CA VAL A 275 8.33 19.74 5.72
C VAL A 275 6.92 19.43 5.21
N LEU A 276 6.61 18.16 4.99
CA LEU A 276 5.30 17.72 4.50
C LEU A 276 4.19 17.99 5.52
N VAL A 277 4.45 17.70 6.79
CA VAL A 277 3.50 17.98 7.87
C VAL A 277 3.31 19.49 8.05
N GLN A 278 4.39 20.28 8.00
CA GLN A 278 4.32 21.75 8.06
C GLN A 278 3.51 22.37 6.90
N HIS A 279 3.46 21.73 5.73
CA HIS A 279 2.60 22.17 4.63
C HIS A 279 1.12 21.85 4.86
N CYS A 280 0.82 20.88 5.71
CA CYS A 280 -0.55 20.42 5.96
C CYS A 280 -1.24 21.17 7.11
N PHE A 281 -0.47 21.54 8.13
CA PHE A 281 -1.00 22.08 9.38
C PHE A 281 -0.31 23.39 9.75
N ASP A 282 -1.07 24.31 10.31
CA ASP A 282 -0.48 25.53 10.87
C ASP A 282 0.20 25.27 12.23
N GLN A 283 0.99 26.24 12.71
CA GLN A 283 1.72 26.09 13.96
C GLN A 283 0.81 25.85 15.17
N SER A 284 -0.40 26.40 15.18
CA SER A 284 -1.36 26.23 16.27
C SER A 284 -1.96 24.81 16.27
N GLU A 285 -2.20 24.26 15.09
CA GLU A 285 -2.66 22.90 14.87
C GLU A 285 -1.57 21.89 15.29
N LEU A 286 -0.30 22.12 14.94
CA LEU A 286 0.83 21.28 15.36
C LEU A 286 1.00 21.24 16.88
N LEU A 287 0.87 22.39 17.56
CA LEU A 287 0.91 22.44 19.02
C LEU A 287 -0.27 21.66 19.63
N LEU A 288 -1.45 21.79 19.05
CA LEU A 288 -2.63 21.05 19.51
C LEU A 288 -2.49 19.54 19.29
N MET A 289 -1.89 19.09 18.19
CA MET A 289 -1.60 17.68 17.96
C MET A 289 -0.83 17.07 19.13
N HIS A 290 0.22 17.75 19.60
CA HIS A 290 1.01 17.28 20.75
C HIS A 290 0.17 17.18 22.03
N VAL A 291 -0.72 18.16 22.26
CA VAL A 291 -1.66 18.15 23.39
C VAL A 291 -2.67 16.99 23.27
N CYS A 292 -3.12 16.65 22.06
CA CYS A 292 -4.04 15.54 21.83
C CYS A 292 -3.40 14.17 22.12
N CYS A 293 -2.09 14.02 21.94
CA CYS A 293 -1.36 12.78 22.27
C CYS A 293 -1.10 12.63 23.78
N ALA A 294 -1.15 13.73 24.54
CA ALA A 294 -0.92 13.68 25.98
C ALA A 294 -2.10 13.03 26.71
N SER A 295 -1.80 11.98 27.47
CA SER A 295 -2.79 11.16 28.18
C SER A 295 -3.81 11.98 28.97
N GLY A 296 -5.10 11.74 28.70
CA GLY A 296 -6.22 12.34 29.45
C GLY A 296 -6.58 13.79 29.08
N VAL A 297 -5.81 14.46 28.21
CA VAL A 297 -6.14 15.83 27.77
C VAL A 297 -7.15 15.82 26.62
N HIS A 298 -7.04 14.87 25.69
CA HIS A 298 -7.97 14.76 24.56
C HIS A 298 -9.44 14.61 25.01
N ALA A 299 -9.71 13.71 25.97
CA ALA A 299 -11.06 13.49 26.50
C ALA A 299 -11.67 14.79 27.09
N LYS A 300 -10.85 15.63 27.74
CA LYS A 300 -11.28 16.94 28.27
C LYS A 300 -11.59 17.92 27.14
N LEU A 301 -10.71 18.01 26.14
CA LEU A 301 -10.91 18.88 24.98
C LEU A 301 -12.17 18.52 24.18
N GLN A 302 -12.42 17.22 24.00
CA GLN A 302 -13.60 16.70 23.33
C GLN A 302 -14.87 16.98 24.13
N ALA A 303 -14.86 16.69 25.44
CA ALA A 303 -16.02 16.91 26.32
C ALA A 303 -16.44 18.38 26.38
N GLN A 304 -15.49 19.31 26.28
CA GLN A 304 -15.77 20.74 26.35
C GLN A 304 -16.10 21.34 24.96
N ALA A 305 -16.01 20.57 23.87
CA ALA A 305 -16.23 21.01 22.48
C ALA A 305 -15.42 22.27 22.09
N LEU A 306 -14.28 22.51 22.76
CA LEU A 306 -13.58 23.79 22.72
C LEU A 306 -12.65 23.96 21.53
N SER A 307 -12.29 22.87 20.83
CA SER A 307 -11.29 22.94 19.76
C SER A 307 -11.93 22.99 18.37
N PRO A 308 -11.78 24.12 17.62
CA PRO A 308 -12.15 24.17 16.21
C PRO A 308 -11.42 23.12 15.37
N ALA A 309 -10.19 22.76 15.72
CA ALA A 309 -9.41 21.77 14.99
C ALA A 309 -9.99 20.36 15.11
N LEU A 310 -10.53 19.96 16.28
CA LEU A 310 -11.21 18.65 16.40
C LEU A 310 -12.49 18.57 15.56
N LYS A 311 -13.16 19.70 15.32
CA LYS A 311 -14.29 19.76 14.37
C LYS A 311 -13.83 19.70 12.92
N LYS A 312 -12.69 20.31 12.61
CA LYS A 312 -12.06 20.32 11.29
C LYS A 312 -11.47 18.95 10.92
N TYR A 313 -10.94 18.23 11.91
CA TYR A 313 -10.21 16.97 11.76
C TYR A 313 -10.85 15.86 12.58
N PRO A 314 -11.94 15.23 12.10
CA PRO A 314 -12.66 14.22 12.86
C PRO A 314 -11.80 12.99 13.20
N ALA A 315 -10.81 12.65 12.37
CA ALA A 315 -9.94 11.51 12.63
C ALA A 315 -9.08 11.68 13.90
N TRP A 316 -8.79 12.92 14.33
CA TRP A 316 -7.98 13.16 15.54
C TRP A 316 -8.63 12.61 16.80
N GLY A 317 -9.97 12.50 16.82
CA GLY A 317 -10.73 11.90 17.92
C GLY A 317 -11.28 10.50 17.63
N ALA A 318 -10.93 9.89 16.49
CA ALA A 318 -11.39 8.55 16.13
C ALA A 318 -10.70 7.45 16.96
N GLU A 319 -11.36 6.31 17.13
CA GLU A 319 -10.84 5.16 17.90
C GLU A 319 -9.49 4.65 17.39
N GLN A 320 -8.76 3.87 18.18
CA GLN A 320 -7.48 3.31 17.73
C GLN A 320 -7.72 2.33 16.59
N ARG A 321 -6.80 2.29 15.62
CA ARG A 321 -6.80 1.24 14.59
C ARG A 321 -6.54 -0.14 15.22
N PRO A 322 -7.01 -1.23 14.59
CA PRO A 322 -6.63 -2.57 15.02
C PRO A 322 -5.10 -2.69 15.07
N ALA A 323 -4.60 -3.45 16.05
CA ALA A 323 -3.18 -3.73 16.15
C ALA A 323 -2.73 -4.60 14.96
N SER A 324 -1.56 -4.30 14.41
CA SER A 324 -0.90 -5.18 13.44
C SER A 324 -0.74 -6.59 13.99
N ALA A 325 -0.92 -7.60 13.13
CA ALA A 325 -0.61 -9.00 13.47
C ALA A 325 0.90 -9.22 13.54
N LYS A 326 1.69 -8.36 12.88
CA LYS A 326 3.14 -8.41 12.90
C LYS A 326 3.65 -7.68 14.13
N GLN A 327 4.29 -8.45 15.02
CA GLN A 327 5.05 -7.83 16.09
C GLN A 327 6.20 -7.01 15.49
N PRO A 328 6.61 -5.90 16.13
CA PRO A 328 7.74 -5.06 15.73
C PRO A 328 9.07 -5.79 15.95
N MET A 329 9.26 -6.88 15.22
CA MET A 329 10.37 -7.81 15.35
C MET A 329 11.01 -8.02 13.98
N PHE A 330 12.33 -8.00 13.95
CA PHE A 330 13.09 -8.34 12.75
C PHE A 330 14.34 -9.14 13.11
N GLU A 331 14.74 -9.96 12.15
CA GLU A 331 15.86 -10.89 12.28
C GLU A 331 16.95 -10.52 11.27
N TRP A 332 18.19 -10.62 11.71
CA TRP A 332 19.36 -10.37 10.88
C TRP A 332 20.34 -11.54 10.97
N GLN A 333 20.59 -12.16 9.82
CA GLN A 333 21.64 -13.14 9.65
C GLN A 333 22.97 -12.42 9.39
N LEU A 334 23.80 -12.31 10.42
CA LEU A 334 25.12 -11.69 10.35
C LEU A 334 26.16 -12.75 9.90
N PRO A 335 26.72 -12.66 8.67
CA PRO A 335 27.65 -13.66 8.18
C PRO A 335 28.90 -13.76 9.05
N LEU A 336 29.31 -14.98 9.39
CA LEU A 336 30.42 -15.23 10.29
C LEU A 336 31.76 -14.72 9.70
N GLY A 337 31.93 -14.77 8.38
CA GLY A 337 33.10 -14.19 7.70
C GLY A 337 33.24 -12.68 7.90
N THR A 338 32.12 -11.96 8.06
CA THR A 338 32.14 -10.52 8.38
C THR A 338 32.61 -10.28 9.81
N VAL A 339 32.15 -11.14 10.74
CA VAL A 339 32.62 -11.12 12.15
C VAL A 339 34.11 -11.42 12.22
N GLN A 340 34.58 -12.42 11.47
CA GLN A 340 35.99 -12.79 11.35
C GLN A 340 36.86 -11.61 10.93
N ALA A 341 36.54 -11.01 9.78
CA ALA A 341 37.31 -9.89 9.24
C ALA A 341 37.38 -8.71 10.23
N ALA A 342 36.30 -8.44 10.96
CA ALA A 342 36.27 -7.39 11.97
C ALA A 342 37.09 -7.71 13.21
N VAL A 343 37.06 -8.96 13.70
CA VAL A 343 37.87 -9.41 14.84
C VAL A 343 39.35 -9.38 14.49
N GLU A 344 39.76 -9.93 13.34
CA GLU A 344 41.15 -9.92 12.88
C GLU A 344 41.68 -8.48 12.70
N LYS A 345 40.86 -7.61 12.12
CA LYS A 345 41.16 -6.18 11.99
C LYS A 345 41.30 -5.50 13.35
N HIS A 346 40.44 -5.81 14.32
CA HIS A 346 40.50 -5.24 15.66
C HIS A 346 41.74 -5.73 16.43
N LEU A 347 42.10 -7.01 16.30
CA LEU A 347 43.30 -7.59 16.91
C LEU A 347 44.59 -7.01 16.32
N SER A 348 44.61 -6.76 15.01
CA SER A 348 45.76 -6.17 14.30
C SER A 348 45.91 -4.66 14.57
N SER A 349 44.84 -3.99 14.99
CA SER A 349 44.85 -2.55 15.28
C SER A 349 45.34 -2.30 16.70
N SER A 350 46.29 -1.38 16.88
CA SER A 350 46.68 -0.90 18.23
C SER A 350 45.66 0.07 18.84
N SER A 351 44.62 0.45 18.10
CA SER A 351 43.61 1.41 18.55
C SER A 351 42.62 0.77 19.52
N SER A 352 42.22 1.53 20.55
CA SER A 352 41.12 1.17 21.44
C SER A 352 39.74 1.41 20.82
N THR A 353 39.67 2.00 19.63
CA THR A 353 38.41 2.30 18.93
C THR A 353 37.68 1.04 18.51
N ALA A 354 36.37 1.00 18.73
CA ALA A 354 35.51 -0.08 18.27
C ALA A 354 35.67 -0.33 16.76
N THR A 355 35.61 -1.59 16.34
CA THR A 355 35.64 -1.96 14.92
C THR A 355 34.25 -2.40 14.49
N VAL A 356 33.66 -1.69 13.53
CA VAL A 356 32.35 -2.04 12.95
C VAL A 356 32.44 -3.39 12.27
N VAL A 357 31.57 -4.32 12.69
CA VAL A 357 31.36 -5.60 12.04
C VAL A 357 30.44 -5.41 10.83
N GLY A 358 29.26 -4.82 11.05
CA GLY A 358 28.29 -4.60 10.00
C GLY A 358 27.05 -3.86 10.49
N THR A 359 26.18 -3.52 9.55
CA THR A 359 24.84 -2.95 9.81
C THR A 359 23.83 -3.74 8.99
N SER A 360 22.69 -4.09 9.60
CA SER A 360 21.58 -4.75 8.89
C SER A 360 20.96 -3.80 7.86
N SER A 361 20.08 -4.35 7.01
CA SER A 361 19.10 -3.56 6.29
C SER A 361 18.24 -2.74 7.25
N PHE A 362 17.65 -1.66 6.74
CA PHE A 362 16.66 -0.92 7.51
C PHE A 362 15.32 -1.68 7.51
N HIS A 363 14.75 -1.79 8.69
CA HIS A 363 13.41 -2.28 8.94
C HIS A 363 12.56 -1.13 9.46
N ILE A 364 11.33 -1.02 9.00
CA ILE A 364 10.43 0.01 9.53
C ILE A 364 9.72 -0.58 10.73
N VAL A 365 9.80 0.13 11.85
CA VAL A 365 9.19 -0.27 13.11
C VAL A 365 8.40 0.92 13.63
N GLN A 366 7.07 0.80 13.73
CA GLN A 366 6.21 1.89 14.23
C GLN A 366 6.50 3.23 13.52
N GLY A 367 6.67 3.19 12.19
CA GLY A 367 6.95 4.36 11.36
C GLY A 367 8.38 4.91 11.43
N GLN A 368 9.30 4.20 12.09
CA GLN A 368 10.70 4.61 12.21
C GLN A 368 11.63 3.59 11.53
N PRO A 369 12.48 4.03 10.59
CA PRO A 369 13.53 3.17 10.05
C PRO A 369 14.59 2.85 11.11
N ALA A 370 14.76 1.56 11.40
CA ALA A 370 15.66 1.00 12.39
C ALA A 370 16.57 -0.05 11.74
N ALA A 371 17.81 -0.17 12.20
CA ALA A 371 18.76 -1.19 11.79
C ALA A 371 19.53 -1.69 13.00
N VAL A 372 20.08 -2.89 12.91
CA VAL A 372 21.03 -3.42 13.90
C VAL A 372 22.43 -3.11 13.43
N HIS A 373 23.25 -2.67 14.37
CA HIS A 373 24.65 -2.36 14.16
C HIS A 373 25.48 -3.20 15.13
N VAL A 374 26.49 -3.90 14.63
CA VAL A 374 27.36 -4.75 15.45
C VAL A 374 28.79 -4.25 15.38
N GLN A 375 29.45 -4.20 16.53
CA GLN A 375 30.83 -3.74 16.67
C GLN A 375 31.65 -4.70 17.56
N VAL A 376 32.95 -4.73 17.35
CA VAL A 376 33.93 -5.39 18.23
C VAL A 376 34.54 -4.32 19.15
N HIS A 377 34.54 -4.58 20.46
CA HIS A 377 35.13 -3.72 21.48
C HIS A 377 36.16 -4.46 22.32
N ASN A 378 37.08 -3.72 22.93
CA ASN A 378 37.84 -4.22 24.08
C ASN A 378 36.91 -4.25 25.31
N SER A 379 36.89 -5.38 26.02
CA SER A 379 36.18 -5.51 27.29
C SER A 379 36.91 -4.73 28.38
N SER A 380 36.17 -3.93 29.14
CA SER A 380 36.70 -3.01 30.17
C SER A 380 37.25 -3.70 31.43
N GLY A 381 37.40 -5.03 31.42
CA GLY A 381 37.84 -5.82 32.59
C GLY A 381 39.22 -6.48 32.45
N GLY A 382 39.93 -6.28 31.34
CA GLY A 382 41.25 -6.91 31.13
C GLY A 382 42.40 -6.05 31.65
N SER A 383 43.17 -6.58 32.61
CA SER A 383 44.46 -5.99 33.03
C SER A 383 45.38 -5.83 31.82
N SER A 384 46.01 -4.66 31.70
CA SER A 384 46.93 -4.27 30.61
C SER A 384 48.29 -4.99 30.63
N ASP A 385 48.49 -5.94 31.55
CA ASP A 385 49.77 -6.64 31.73
C ASP A 385 49.98 -7.70 30.64
N GLY A 386 50.35 -7.24 29.43
CA GLY A 386 51.00 -8.01 28.36
C GLY A 386 50.23 -9.22 27.79
N GLY A 387 49.03 -9.51 28.27
CA GLY A 387 48.22 -10.66 27.91
C GLY A 387 47.25 -10.40 26.76
N ALA A 388 46.68 -11.49 26.22
CA ALA A 388 45.66 -11.45 25.17
C ALA A 388 44.53 -10.46 25.50
N ARG A 389 44.11 -9.68 24.51
CA ARG A 389 43.06 -8.67 24.69
C ARG A 389 41.71 -9.35 24.92
N ALA A 390 41.02 -8.91 25.97
CA ALA A 390 39.65 -9.33 26.20
C ALA A 390 38.73 -8.64 25.18
N LEU A 391 38.11 -9.41 24.29
CA LEU A 391 37.20 -8.87 23.27
C LEU A 391 35.73 -9.11 23.65
N ALA A 392 34.87 -8.22 23.17
CA ALA A 392 33.43 -8.39 23.23
C ALA A 392 32.77 -7.96 21.92
N LEU A 393 31.66 -8.61 21.57
CA LEU A 393 30.76 -8.15 20.53
C LEU A 393 29.68 -7.28 21.16
N GLY A 394 29.58 -6.06 20.65
CA GLY A 394 28.51 -5.13 20.98
C GLY A 394 27.43 -5.16 19.92
N VAL A 395 26.16 -5.16 20.35
CA VAL A 395 24.98 -5.12 19.48
C VAL A 395 24.19 -3.86 19.80
N PHE A 396 23.88 -3.07 18.78
CA PHE A 396 23.23 -1.77 18.90
C PHE A 396 22.05 -1.67 17.94
N LEU A 397 20.93 -1.13 18.42
CA LEU A 397 19.85 -0.61 17.60
C LEU A 397 20.22 0.79 17.11
N LYS A 398 20.13 1.02 15.81
CA LYS A 398 20.35 2.31 15.15
C LYS A 398 19.06 2.77 14.51
N LEU A 399 18.54 3.91 14.94
CA LEU A 399 17.43 4.58 14.29
C LEU A 399 18.01 5.56 13.26
N SER A 400 17.41 5.63 12.08
CA SER A 400 17.87 6.51 11.00
C SER A 400 16.79 7.51 10.59
N ASN A 401 17.19 8.57 9.89
CA ASN A 401 16.28 9.66 9.49
C ASN A 401 15.60 10.36 10.66
N LEU A 402 16.20 10.32 11.86
CA LEU A 402 15.76 11.14 12.98
C LEU A 402 16.15 12.60 12.72
N PRO A 403 15.20 13.54 12.81
CA PRO A 403 15.52 14.95 12.76
C PRO A 403 16.47 15.36 13.89
N SER A 404 17.20 16.47 13.73
CA SER A 404 18.13 16.94 14.77
C SER A 404 17.37 17.30 16.05
N ASN A 405 17.88 16.86 17.20
CA ASN A 405 17.24 17.01 18.51
C ASN A 405 15.90 16.26 18.66
N ALA A 406 15.60 15.29 17.79
CA ALA A 406 14.44 14.43 18.01
C ALA A 406 14.64 13.63 19.30
N VAL A 407 13.59 13.54 20.11
CA VAL A 407 13.59 12.72 21.33
C VAL A 407 12.79 11.47 21.05
N ARG A 408 13.25 10.33 21.58
CA ARG A 408 12.54 9.06 21.51
C ARG A 408 12.65 8.33 22.82
N GLN A 409 11.60 7.58 23.13
CA GLN A 409 11.64 6.56 24.15
C GLN A 409 11.55 5.20 23.48
N VAL A 410 12.52 4.33 23.77
CA VAL A 410 12.64 3.02 23.13
C VAL A 410 12.70 1.94 24.18
N SER A 411 11.77 1.01 24.06
CA SER A 411 11.84 -0.31 24.66
C SER A 411 12.26 -1.29 23.57
N ALA A 412 13.40 -1.94 23.73
CA ALA A 412 13.82 -2.99 22.81
C ALA A 412 14.46 -4.16 23.55
N LYS A 413 14.22 -5.35 23.03
CA LYS A 413 14.83 -6.60 23.42
C LYS A 413 15.71 -7.09 22.27
N LEU A 414 17.00 -7.14 22.53
CA LEU A 414 18.03 -7.67 21.64
C LEU A 414 18.34 -9.10 22.08
N ALA A 415 18.30 -10.06 21.16
CA ALA A 415 18.65 -11.45 21.43
C ALA A 415 19.55 -11.99 20.33
N LEU A 416 20.46 -12.89 20.69
CA LEU A 416 21.15 -13.74 19.72
C LEU A 416 20.56 -15.13 19.81
N VAL A 417 19.80 -15.52 18.80
CA VAL A 417 19.05 -16.77 18.79
C VAL A 417 20.04 -17.93 18.74
N ALA A 418 19.91 -18.88 19.67
CA ALA A 418 20.72 -20.08 19.66
C ALA A 418 20.44 -20.92 18.40
N ALA A 419 21.49 -21.52 17.83
CA ALA A 419 21.33 -22.45 16.72
C ALA A 419 20.43 -23.62 17.15
N PRO A 420 19.46 -24.04 16.32
CA PRO A 420 18.65 -25.19 16.65
C PRO A 420 19.59 -26.37 16.89
N ALA A 421 19.55 -26.94 18.10
CA ALA A 421 20.37 -28.08 18.46
C ALA A 421 20.06 -29.17 17.43
N ALA A 422 21.02 -29.46 16.54
CA ALA A 422 20.88 -30.48 15.52
C ALA A 422 20.44 -31.76 16.22
N ALA A 423 19.17 -32.13 16.06
CA ALA A 423 18.42 -33.03 16.93
C ALA A 423 19.31 -34.18 17.45
N ALA A 424 19.95 -33.94 18.59
CA ALA A 424 20.89 -34.88 19.15
C ALA A 424 20.01 -35.94 19.79
N ALA A 425 19.74 -36.99 19.00
CA ALA A 425 18.91 -38.11 19.38
C ALA A 425 19.42 -38.70 20.70
N GLY A 426 18.75 -38.37 21.81
CA GLY A 426 18.83 -39.19 23.04
C GLY A 426 19.15 -38.50 24.36
N GLY A 427 19.29 -37.18 24.47
CA GLY A 427 19.59 -36.54 25.76
C GLY A 427 18.75 -35.30 26.03
N GLY A 428 17.89 -35.34 27.05
CA GLY A 428 17.12 -34.18 27.55
C GLY A 428 18.01 -33.14 28.23
N GLN A 429 18.93 -32.53 27.48
CA GLN A 429 19.73 -31.41 27.95
C GLN A 429 18.85 -30.15 27.97
N ALA A 430 18.81 -29.47 29.12
CA ALA A 430 18.11 -28.20 29.28
C ALA A 430 18.58 -27.21 28.21
N ALA A 431 17.63 -26.53 27.55
CA ALA A 431 17.93 -25.50 26.56
C ALA A 431 18.88 -24.47 27.17
N ALA A 432 20.03 -24.25 26.55
CA ALA A 432 20.97 -23.22 26.98
C ALA A 432 20.25 -21.87 26.98
N GLU A 433 20.43 -21.08 28.05
CA GLU A 433 19.84 -19.75 28.13
C GLU A 433 20.35 -18.88 26.98
N THR A 434 19.45 -18.52 26.08
CA THR A 434 19.74 -17.60 24.97
C THR A 434 20.10 -16.23 25.53
N PRO A 435 21.28 -15.67 25.24
CA PRO A 435 21.63 -14.33 25.69
C PRO A 435 20.63 -13.32 25.11
N SER A 436 19.82 -12.75 25.98
CA SER A 436 18.83 -11.73 25.65
C SER A 436 18.95 -10.56 26.61
N TRP A 437 18.79 -9.36 26.08
CA TRP A 437 18.87 -8.13 26.85
C TRP A 437 17.69 -7.24 26.48
N SER A 438 16.99 -6.77 27.50
CA SER A 438 15.95 -5.76 27.35
C SER A 438 16.46 -4.43 27.88
N PHE A 439 16.20 -3.35 27.17
CA PHE A 439 16.42 -2.00 27.66
C PHE A 439 15.18 -1.14 27.42
N HIS A 440 15.02 -0.15 28.30
CA HIS A 440 14.02 0.90 28.21
C HIS A 440 14.74 2.22 28.46
N ASN A 441 14.84 3.08 27.45
CA ASN A 441 15.60 4.32 27.57
C ASN A 441 14.98 5.47 26.77
N CYS A 442 15.23 6.70 27.19
CA CYS A 442 14.85 7.91 26.49
C CYS A 442 16.12 8.62 25.99
N PHE A 443 16.15 9.02 24.73
CA PHE A 443 17.36 9.58 24.11
C PHE A 443 17.07 10.70 23.13
N VAL A 444 18.13 11.44 22.81
CA VAL A 444 18.15 12.53 21.83
C VAL A 444 18.92 12.08 20.60
N SER A 445 18.47 12.48 19.40
CA SER A 445 18.96 12.05 18.08
C SER A 445 20.46 12.25 17.81
N SER A 446 21.18 12.99 18.65
CA SER A 446 22.65 13.13 18.55
C SER A 446 23.37 11.80 18.83
N GLU A 447 22.73 10.89 19.55
CA GLU A 447 23.19 9.52 19.73
C GLU A 447 22.79 8.70 18.50
N GLN A 448 23.77 8.09 17.81
CA GLN A 448 23.50 7.42 16.52
C GLN A 448 23.14 5.93 16.68
N CYS A 449 23.45 5.30 17.82
CA CYS A 449 23.26 3.87 18.07
C CYS A 449 23.07 3.62 19.57
N TRP A 450 22.22 2.64 19.94
CA TRP A 450 21.94 2.27 21.34
C TRP A 450 22.02 0.77 21.54
N GLY A 451 22.72 0.33 22.57
CA GLY A 451 22.83 -1.08 22.85
C GLY A 451 23.91 -1.37 23.85
N PHE A 452 24.43 -2.59 23.80
CA PHE A 452 25.34 -3.10 24.81
C PHE A 452 26.71 -3.33 24.18
N PRO A 453 27.74 -2.55 24.52
CA PRO A 453 29.10 -2.75 24.01
C PRO A 453 29.69 -4.12 24.36
N GLN A 454 29.17 -4.76 25.41
CA GLN A 454 29.60 -6.08 25.88
C GLN A 454 28.44 -7.09 25.84
N PHE A 455 27.70 -7.11 24.74
CA PHE A 455 26.56 -8.03 24.55
C PHE A 455 27.00 -9.49 24.62
N ILE A 456 28.11 -9.84 23.96
CA ILE A 456 28.78 -11.15 24.10
C ILE A 456 30.23 -10.94 24.52
N SER A 457 30.61 -11.52 25.65
CA SER A 457 32.03 -11.63 26.00
C SER A 457 32.67 -12.79 25.23
N LEU A 458 33.71 -12.47 24.45
CA LEU A 458 34.57 -13.46 23.79
C LEU A 458 35.75 -13.88 24.68
N GLY A 459 36.00 -13.16 25.77
CA GLY A 459 37.14 -13.39 26.65
C GLY A 459 38.46 -12.95 26.02
N ALA A 460 39.57 -13.39 26.62
CA ALA A 460 40.91 -13.09 26.15
C ALA A 460 41.25 -13.97 24.93
N VAL A 461 41.08 -13.42 23.73
CA VAL A 461 41.29 -14.14 22.47
C VAL A 461 42.46 -13.52 21.70
N GLY A 462 43.38 -14.38 21.24
CA GLY A 462 44.54 -13.97 20.44
C GLY A 462 44.38 -14.19 18.94
N SER A 463 43.32 -14.91 18.53
CA SER A 463 43.04 -15.23 17.12
C SER A 463 41.55 -15.37 16.87
N TRP A 464 41.16 -15.41 15.60
CA TRP A 464 39.77 -15.65 15.19
C TRP A 464 39.28 -17.04 15.62
N GLU A 465 40.10 -18.09 15.48
CA GLU A 465 39.70 -19.47 15.79
C GLU A 465 39.29 -19.62 17.26
N ALA A 466 39.99 -18.91 18.16
CA ALA A 466 39.63 -18.86 19.57
C ALA A 466 38.29 -18.14 19.80
N ALA A 467 38.03 -17.03 19.10
CA ALA A 467 36.77 -16.31 19.17
C ALA A 467 35.60 -17.14 18.61
N GLU A 468 35.81 -17.81 17.46
CA GLU A 468 34.84 -18.70 16.85
C GLU A 468 34.51 -19.89 17.75
N ALA A 469 35.52 -20.49 18.39
CA ALA A 469 35.31 -21.57 19.35
C ALA A 469 34.39 -21.13 20.50
N VAL A 470 34.56 -19.91 21.02
CA VAL A 470 33.67 -19.34 22.06
C VAL A 470 32.24 -19.14 21.53
N LEU A 471 32.08 -18.63 20.31
CA LEU A 471 30.76 -18.46 19.69
C LEU A 471 30.05 -19.80 19.48
N ARG A 472 30.78 -20.84 19.04
CA ARG A 472 30.26 -22.21 18.88
C ARG A 472 29.96 -22.87 20.22
N GLN A 473 30.80 -22.67 21.23
CA GLN A 473 30.56 -23.17 22.59
C GLN A 473 29.26 -22.59 23.17
N LYS A 474 28.97 -21.32 22.87
CA LYS A 474 27.71 -20.66 23.24
C LYS A 474 26.54 -21.02 22.32
N GLN A 475 26.74 -21.92 21.35
CA GLN A 475 25.72 -22.36 20.39
C GLN A 475 25.11 -21.21 19.57
N LEU A 476 25.88 -20.15 19.28
CA LEU A 476 25.38 -18.97 18.55
C LEU A 476 25.61 -19.04 17.03
N VAL A 477 26.42 -19.99 16.57
CA VAL A 477 26.76 -20.15 15.15
C VAL A 477 25.78 -21.09 14.49
N HIS A 478 24.96 -20.57 13.59
CA HIS A 478 24.01 -21.32 12.78
C HIS A 478 24.73 -21.92 11.57
N ALA A 479 24.46 -23.20 11.28
CA ALA A 479 24.81 -23.78 9.99
C ALA A 479 23.84 -23.23 8.94
N GLY A 480 24.34 -22.83 7.77
CA GLY A 480 23.48 -22.43 6.65
C GLY A 480 22.36 -23.44 6.42
N GLY A 481 21.11 -22.98 6.32
CA GLY A 481 19.97 -23.86 6.11
C GLY A 481 20.12 -24.64 4.79
N GLN A 482 19.71 -25.91 4.77
CA GLN A 482 19.83 -26.79 3.59
C GLN A 482 19.13 -26.25 2.31
N GLY A 483 18.29 -25.21 2.42
CA GLY A 483 17.61 -24.58 1.29
C GLY A 483 18.29 -23.36 0.68
N ASP A 484 19.29 -22.78 1.35
CA ASP A 484 19.99 -21.59 0.87
C ASP A 484 21.50 -21.85 0.83
N ALA A 485 21.94 -22.56 -0.21
CA ALA A 485 23.33 -22.96 -0.39
C ALA A 485 24.31 -21.77 -0.44
N ALA A 486 23.80 -20.54 -0.58
CA ALA A 486 24.59 -19.31 -0.52
C ALA A 486 24.80 -18.80 0.92
N ALA A 487 23.97 -19.21 1.89
CA ALA A 487 24.06 -18.76 3.26
C ALA A 487 25.15 -19.56 4.00
N GLY A 488 26.36 -19.00 4.10
CA GLY A 488 27.42 -19.54 4.95
C GLY A 488 27.05 -19.55 6.45
N PRO A 489 27.97 -20.00 7.33
CA PRO A 489 27.76 -19.90 8.78
C PRO A 489 27.51 -18.44 9.19
N HIS A 490 26.57 -18.23 10.11
CA HIS A 490 26.14 -16.89 10.53
C HIS A 490 25.70 -16.86 12.00
N LEU A 491 25.59 -15.65 12.54
CA LEU A 491 24.94 -15.36 13.81
C LEU A 491 23.53 -14.83 13.53
N LEU A 492 22.51 -15.33 14.24
CA LEU A 492 21.14 -14.84 14.10
C LEU A 492 20.85 -13.81 15.20
N VAL A 493 20.82 -12.53 14.82
CA VAL A 493 20.44 -11.43 15.72
C VAL A 493 18.95 -11.16 15.57
N GLN A 494 18.21 -11.21 16.67
CA GLN A 494 16.79 -10.90 16.72
C GLN A 494 16.58 -9.65 17.54
N VAL A 495 15.75 -8.74 17.03
CA VAL A 495 15.37 -7.52 17.72
C VAL A 495 13.86 -7.45 17.79
N GLU A 496 13.34 -7.28 19.00
CA GLU A 496 11.95 -7.00 19.27
C GLU A 496 11.87 -5.60 19.86
N VAL A 497 11.07 -4.72 19.26
CA VAL A 497 10.92 -3.32 19.71
C VAL A 497 9.47 -3.13 20.13
N PRO A 498 9.06 -3.63 21.32
CA PRO A 498 7.66 -3.59 21.74
C PRO A 498 7.10 -2.18 21.78
N GLU A 499 7.94 -1.17 22.03
CA GLU A 499 7.50 0.20 22.19
C GLU A 499 8.58 1.17 21.66
N LEU A 500 8.16 2.05 20.76
CA LEU A 500 8.93 3.15 20.21
C LEU A 500 8.07 4.42 20.25
N LEU A 501 8.21 5.21 21.31
CA LEU A 501 7.44 6.44 21.56
C LEU A 501 8.14 7.74 21.14
#